data_AF-A0A6G6WZA4-F1
#
_entry.id   AF-A0A6G6WZA4-F1
#
_cell.length_a   1.000
_cell.length_b   1.000
_cell.length_c   1.000
_cell.angle_alpha   90.00
_cell.angle_beta   90.00
_cell.angle_gamma   90.00
#
_symmetry.space_group_name_H-M   'P 1'
#
loop_
_entity.id
_entity.type
_entity.pdbx_description
1 polymer ?
#
loop_
_entity_poly.entity_id
_entity_poly.type
_entity_poly.pdbx_seq_one_letter_code
_entity_poly.pdbx_strand_id
1 'polypeptide(L)'
;MAIDDPAFRAEIESGSFLAELDALISVGAVFDIMLFDPAWRFKTYSKQGLGRSADRHYPTMNLAEIMALGPRIRKLAAKDCTGCLWTTWPQEACGNVQRVFDAWGFKGKTCLFDWIKITKKGLPALGTGFYTRANSEPCLLATRGKPLKRFDRGISQIIMAPRRRHSQKPDEAYDRIERLFGPHVRRLELFARAERPGWTTVGTTSDRLPAPGLSDKRLDQVLGSRGAGPANPGWRRQDER
;
A
#
# COMPACT_ATOMS: atom_id res chain seq x y z
N MET A 1 -9.51 27.04 -7.62
CA MET A 1 -10.18 27.09 -6.31
C MET A 1 -10.27 25.67 -5.80
N ALA A 2 -9.55 25.38 -4.71
CA ALA A 2 -9.52 24.07 -4.08
C ALA A 2 -10.86 23.85 -3.36
N ILE A 3 -11.43 22.66 -3.49
CA ILE A 3 -12.46 22.20 -2.56
C ILE A 3 -11.69 21.68 -1.36
N ASP A 4 -11.69 22.49 -0.31
CA ASP A 4 -11.31 22.11 1.04
C ASP A 4 -12.47 21.26 1.56
N ASP A 5 -12.37 19.92 1.47
CA ASP A 5 -13.45 19.01 1.87
C ASP A 5 -13.45 18.81 3.40
N PRO A 6 -14.44 19.35 4.13
CA PRO A 6 -14.49 19.28 5.59
C PRO A 6 -14.72 17.87 6.13
N ALA A 7 -15.29 16.95 5.35
CA ALA A 7 -15.58 15.59 5.80
C ALA A 7 -14.31 14.75 6.01
N PHE A 8 -13.23 15.06 5.27
CA PHE A 8 -11.94 14.40 5.45
C PHE A 8 -11.14 14.93 6.61
N ARG A 9 -11.15 16.27 6.80
CA ARG A 9 -10.69 16.85 8.05
C ARG A 9 -11.41 16.18 9.19
N ALA A 10 -12.73 16.02 9.13
CA ALA A 10 -13.50 15.33 10.13
C ALA A 10 -13.18 13.82 10.31
N GLU A 11 -12.70 13.07 9.31
CA GLU A 11 -12.32 11.64 9.47
C GLU A 11 -10.88 11.48 10.02
N ILE A 12 -9.94 12.32 9.57
CA ILE A 12 -8.62 12.46 10.21
C ILE A 12 -8.74 13.02 11.63
N GLU A 13 -9.65 13.98 11.84
CA GLU A 13 -10.01 14.59 13.13
C GLU A 13 -10.88 13.65 13.99
N SER A 14 -11.67 12.73 13.39
CA SER A 14 -12.38 11.66 14.12
C SER A 14 -11.39 10.71 14.78
N GLY A 15 -10.16 10.71 14.28
CA GLY A 15 -9.02 10.05 14.91
C GLY A 15 -8.94 8.56 14.64
N SER A 16 -9.87 7.89 13.96
CA SER A 16 -9.87 6.41 13.85
C SER A 16 -8.60 5.85 13.20
N PHE A 17 -8.17 6.37 12.05
CA PHE A 17 -6.93 5.95 11.38
C PHE A 17 -5.69 6.20 12.25
N LEU A 18 -5.58 7.40 12.84
CA LEU A 18 -4.45 7.74 13.70
C LEU A 18 -4.47 6.98 15.02
N ALA A 19 -5.65 6.70 15.57
CA ALA A 19 -5.88 5.92 16.78
C ALA A 19 -5.54 4.46 16.57
N GLU A 20 -5.84 3.86 15.41
CA GLU A 20 -5.37 2.51 15.07
C GLU A 20 -3.84 2.45 15.05
N LEU A 21 -3.17 3.44 14.45
CA LEU A 21 -1.70 3.53 14.51
C LEU A 21 -1.18 3.72 15.93
N ASP A 22 -1.82 4.60 16.71
CA ASP A 22 -1.43 4.86 18.10
C ASP A 22 -1.68 3.64 19.00
N ALA A 23 -2.73 2.85 18.74
CA ALA A 23 -2.99 1.59 19.40
C ALA A 23 -1.89 0.56 19.10
N LEU A 24 -1.50 0.41 17.83
CA LEU A 24 -0.36 -0.44 17.45
C LEU A 24 0.95 0.00 18.14
N ILE A 25 1.19 1.30 18.22
CA ILE A 25 2.35 1.85 18.93
C ILE A 25 2.28 1.53 20.42
N SER A 26 1.10 1.65 21.04
CA SER A 26 0.91 1.43 22.48
C SER A 26 1.22 0.00 22.91
N VAL A 27 0.94 -0.99 22.05
CA VAL A 27 1.27 -2.40 22.29
C VAL A 27 2.70 -2.78 21.84
N GLY A 28 3.51 -1.81 21.40
CA GLY A 28 4.89 -2.03 20.97
C GLY A 28 5.02 -2.76 19.63
N ALA A 29 4.01 -2.71 18.77
CA ALA A 29 4.07 -3.34 17.46
C ALA A 29 5.17 -2.69 16.59
N VAL A 30 5.97 -3.51 15.93
CA VAL A 30 6.92 -3.08 14.92
C VAL A 30 6.92 -4.05 13.73
N PHE A 31 7.19 -3.54 12.54
CA PHE A 31 7.02 -4.24 11.27
C PHE A 31 8.31 -4.24 10.46
N ASP A 32 8.58 -5.38 9.83
CA ASP A 32 9.77 -5.56 8.99
C ASP A 32 9.48 -5.10 7.55
N ILE A 33 8.22 -5.19 7.13
CA ILE A 33 7.73 -4.71 5.83
C ILE A 33 6.53 -3.79 6.04
N MET A 34 6.53 -2.65 5.36
CA MET A 34 5.41 -1.73 5.36
C MET A 34 5.03 -1.40 3.91
N LEU A 35 3.81 -1.74 3.52
CA LEU A 35 3.21 -1.38 2.23
C LEU A 35 2.35 -0.13 2.41
N PHE A 36 2.52 0.84 1.53
CA PHE A 36 1.84 2.12 1.56
C PHE A 36 1.15 2.36 0.23
N ASP A 37 -0.12 2.76 0.27
CA ASP A 37 -0.83 3.33 -0.89
C ASP A 37 -1.45 4.69 -0.53
N PRO A 38 -0.63 5.74 -0.32
CA PRO A 38 -1.14 7.02 0.16
C PRO A 38 -2.22 7.58 -0.77
N ALA A 39 -3.26 8.18 -0.20
CA ALA A 39 -4.34 8.82 -0.94
C ALA A 39 -3.87 10.16 -1.54
N TRP A 40 -2.95 10.11 -2.52
CA TRP A 40 -2.33 11.29 -3.13
C TRP A 40 -3.36 12.26 -3.71
N ARG A 41 -3.36 13.51 -3.26
CA ARG A 41 -4.13 14.58 -3.92
C ARG A 41 -3.51 14.89 -5.28
N PHE A 42 -4.34 14.85 -6.33
CA PHE A 42 -3.90 15.15 -7.68
C PHE A 42 -4.29 16.58 -8.06
N LYS A 43 -3.32 17.40 -8.48
CA LYS A 43 -3.62 18.74 -9.01
C LYS A 43 -4.19 18.59 -10.42
N THR A 44 -5.43 19.03 -10.63
CA THR A 44 -6.06 19.10 -11.96
C THR A 44 -5.99 20.51 -12.51
N TYR A 45 -5.65 20.67 -13.79
CA TYR A 45 -5.49 21.98 -14.44
C TYR A 45 -6.76 22.49 -15.16
N SER A 46 -7.89 21.77 -15.08
CA SER A 46 -9.15 22.19 -15.69
C SER A 46 -10.37 21.70 -14.92
N LYS A 47 -11.53 22.38 -15.10
CA LYS A 47 -12.80 21.99 -14.49
C LYS A 47 -13.27 20.58 -14.92
N GLN A 48 -12.96 20.17 -16.15
CA GLN A 48 -13.24 18.80 -16.65
C GLN A 48 -12.27 17.76 -16.09
N GLY A 49 -11.04 18.16 -15.73
CA GLY A 49 -10.08 17.30 -15.03
C GLY A 49 -10.53 16.89 -13.63
N LEU A 50 -11.27 17.77 -12.93
CA LEU A 50 -11.89 17.48 -11.62
C LEU A 50 -12.85 16.28 -11.67
N GLY A 51 -13.50 16.04 -12.83
CA GLY A 51 -14.40 14.90 -13.00
C GLY A 51 -13.70 13.53 -13.01
N ARG A 52 -12.36 13.52 -13.13
CA ARG A 52 -11.50 12.33 -13.27
C ARG A 52 -10.50 12.16 -12.12
N SER A 53 -10.51 13.02 -11.10
CA SER A 53 -9.57 12.94 -9.97
C SER A 53 -10.02 11.92 -8.92
N ALA A 54 -9.04 11.40 -8.16
CA ALA A 54 -9.30 10.51 -7.02
C ALA A 54 -10.22 11.15 -5.97
N ASP A 55 -10.16 12.48 -5.84
CA ASP A 55 -10.94 13.30 -4.90
C ASP A 55 -12.47 13.10 -5.01
N ARG A 56 -12.98 12.54 -6.12
CA ARG A 56 -14.41 12.23 -6.29
C ARG A 56 -14.86 10.92 -5.63
N HIS A 57 -13.92 10.04 -5.32
CA HIS A 57 -14.21 8.66 -4.91
C HIS A 57 -13.86 8.40 -3.45
N TYR A 58 -12.82 9.07 -2.95
CA TYR A 58 -12.40 9.03 -1.56
C TYR A 58 -11.61 10.31 -1.26
N PRO A 59 -11.56 10.72 0.01
CA PRO A 59 -10.74 11.84 0.40
C PRO A 59 -9.25 11.68 0.07
N THR A 60 -8.59 12.77 -0.32
CA THR A 60 -7.15 12.76 -0.63
C THR A 60 -6.35 13.69 0.28
N MET A 61 -5.13 13.24 0.56
CA MET A 61 -4.14 13.93 1.36
C MET A 61 -3.21 14.75 0.47
N ASN A 62 -2.92 15.98 0.89
CA ASN A 62 -1.82 16.74 0.36
C ASN A 62 -0.48 16.20 0.87
N LEU A 63 0.63 16.63 0.25
CA LEU A 63 1.97 16.14 0.59
C LEU A 63 2.34 16.35 2.06
N ALA A 64 2.00 17.49 2.64
CA ALA A 64 2.34 17.80 4.03
C ALA A 64 1.59 16.89 5.00
N GLU A 65 0.31 16.60 4.73
CA GLU A 65 -0.49 15.66 5.51
C GLU A 65 0.09 14.23 5.45
N ILE A 66 0.52 13.76 4.27
CA ILE A 66 1.17 12.43 4.12
C ILE A 66 2.49 12.39 4.91
N MET A 67 3.32 13.42 4.79
CA MET A 67 4.59 13.51 5.51
C MET A 67 4.38 13.57 7.04
N ALA A 68 3.30 14.18 7.51
CA ALA A 68 2.97 14.29 8.93
C ALA A 68 2.70 12.93 9.62
N LEU A 69 2.47 11.85 8.86
CA LEU A 69 2.39 10.49 9.40
C LEU A 69 3.76 9.96 9.88
N GLY A 70 4.86 10.58 9.44
CA GLY A 70 6.23 10.13 9.70
C GLY A 70 6.56 9.75 11.15
N PRO A 71 6.18 10.51 12.18
CA PRO A 71 6.41 10.13 13.57
C PRO A 71 5.82 8.77 13.95
N ARG A 72 4.64 8.41 13.45
CA ARG A 72 3.99 7.11 13.70
C ARG A 72 4.66 6.02 12.88
N ILE A 73 4.91 6.28 11.59
CA ILE A 73 5.62 5.34 10.70
C ILE A 73 6.98 4.96 11.27
N ARG A 74 7.76 5.93 11.78
CA ARG A 74 9.08 5.67 12.38
C ARG A 74 9.01 4.85 13.66
N LYS A 75 7.93 4.93 14.43
CA LYS A 75 7.72 4.11 15.63
C LYS A 75 7.31 2.68 15.28
N LEU A 76 6.53 2.50 14.21
CA LEU A 76 6.05 1.20 13.75
C LEU A 76 7.06 0.46 12.84
N ALA A 77 8.00 1.15 12.21
CA ALA A 77 9.04 0.51 11.42
C ALA A 77 10.10 -0.14 12.33
N ALA A 78 10.45 -1.40 12.07
CA ALA A 78 11.58 -2.06 12.71
C ALA A 78 12.90 -1.34 12.40
N LYS A 79 13.97 -1.69 13.14
CA LYS A 79 15.33 -1.14 12.93
C LYS A 79 15.78 -1.33 11.48
N ASP A 80 15.61 -2.55 10.98
CA ASP A 80 15.83 -2.94 9.59
C ASP A 80 14.45 -3.19 8.98
N CYS A 81 14.00 -2.32 8.08
CA CYS A 81 12.64 -2.33 7.56
C CYS A 81 12.62 -2.01 6.07
N THR A 82 11.76 -2.69 5.33
CA THR A 82 11.49 -2.40 3.92
C THR A 82 10.18 -1.63 3.78
N GLY A 83 10.24 -0.46 3.15
CA GLY A 83 9.06 0.30 2.73
C GLY A 83 8.75 0.01 1.28
N CYS A 84 7.49 -0.26 0.97
CA CYS A 84 6.96 -0.45 -0.37
C CYS A 84 5.88 0.62 -0.57
N LEU A 85 6.04 1.52 -1.54
CA LEU A 85 5.13 2.64 -1.70
C LEU A 85 4.55 2.63 -3.12
N TRP A 86 3.24 2.41 -3.23
CA TRP A 86 2.51 2.68 -4.46
C TRP A 86 2.43 4.18 -4.69
N THR A 87 2.74 4.57 -5.92
CA THR A 87 2.72 5.97 -6.35
C THR A 87 2.29 6.07 -7.80
N THR A 88 2.27 7.30 -8.30
CA THR A 88 2.09 7.59 -9.72
C THR A 88 3.33 8.28 -10.24
N TRP A 89 3.62 8.11 -11.53
CA TRP A 89 4.78 8.74 -12.17
C TRP A 89 4.89 10.25 -11.94
N PRO A 90 3.79 11.04 -11.93
CA PRO A 90 3.89 12.46 -11.61
C PRO A 90 4.33 12.77 -10.17
N GLN A 91 3.89 11.97 -9.19
CA GLN A 91 4.33 12.14 -7.80
C GLN A 91 5.82 11.81 -7.65
N GLU A 92 6.29 10.77 -8.35
CA GLU A 92 7.71 10.43 -8.41
C GLU A 92 8.52 11.53 -9.10
N ALA A 93 8.10 11.96 -10.29
CA ALA A 93 8.82 12.97 -11.09
C ALA A 93 8.92 14.33 -10.38
N CYS A 94 7.96 14.70 -9.54
CA CYS A 94 8.00 15.94 -8.75
C CYS A 94 8.78 15.80 -7.42
N GLY A 95 9.40 14.64 -7.16
CA GLY A 95 10.19 14.37 -5.96
C GLY A 95 9.37 14.21 -4.69
N ASN A 96 8.04 14.02 -4.79
CA ASN A 96 7.18 13.92 -3.61
C ASN A 96 7.40 12.62 -2.85
N VAL A 97 7.67 11.53 -3.57
CA VAL A 97 7.95 10.24 -2.93
C VAL A 97 9.24 10.30 -2.10
N GLN A 98 10.29 10.92 -2.63
CA GLN A 98 11.54 11.08 -1.88
C GLN A 98 11.33 11.90 -0.59
N ARG A 99 10.57 13.00 -0.65
CA ARG A 99 10.20 13.78 0.54
C ARG A 99 9.43 12.97 1.57
N VAL A 100 8.52 12.10 1.12
CA VAL A 100 7.79 11.18 2.01
C VAL A 100 8.72 10.15 2.63
N PHE A 101 9.61 9.52 1.86
CA PHE A 101 10.60 8.60 2.40
C PHE A 101 11.49 9.27 3.44
N ASP A 102 12.00 10.47 3.17
CA ASP A 102 12.82 11.24 4.11
C ASP A 102 12.05 11.53 5.41
N ALA A 103 10.81 12.02 5.30
CA ALA A 103 9.94 12.28 6.44
C ALA A 103 9.65 11.01 7.25
N TRP A 104 9.55 9.85 6.59
CA TRP A 104 9.22 8.58 7.22
C TRP A 104 10.47 7.79 7.68
N GLY A 105 11.68 8.31 7.43
CA GLY A 105 12.93 7.68 7.85
C GLY A 105 13.41 6.52 6.97
N PHE A 106 12.98 6.50 5.70
CA PHE A 106 13.39 5.54 4.69
C PHE A 106 14.34 6.17 3.67
N LYS A 107 15.17 5.34 3.04
CA LYS A 107 16.00 5.71 1.89
C LYS A 107 15.50 4.97 0.65
N GLY A 108 15.05 5.70 -0.36
CA GLY A 108 14.65 5.13 -1.66
C GLY A 108 15.76 4.28 -2.29
N LYS A 109 15.38 3.22 -3.01
CA LYS A 109 16.32 2.26 -3.63
C LYS A 109 16.04 2.01 -5.09
N THR A 110 14.84 1.54 -5.41
CA THR A 110 14.49 1.08 -6.77
C THR A 110 12.99 0.95 -6.92
N CYS A 111 12.52 0.63 -8.12
CA CYS A 111 11.16 0.19 -8.35
C CYS A 111 11.02 -1.29 -7.91
N LEU A 112 10.17 -1.58 -6.93
CA LEU A 112 9.87 -2.94 -6.51
C LEU A 112 9.04 -3.65 -7.58
N PHE A 113 7.95 -3.00 -7.99
CA PHE A 113 7.07 -3.49 -9.04
C PHE A 113 6.60 -2.34 -9.92
N ASP A 114 6.45 -2.60 -11.22
CA ASP A 114 5.68 -1.72 -12.10
C ASP A 114 4.44 -2.47 -12.59
N TRP A 115 3.28 -1.96 -12.21
CA TRP A 115 2.00 -2.54 -12.60
C TRP A 115 1.59 -2.01 -13.97
N ILE A 116 1.82 -2.82 -14.99
CA ILE A 116 1.30 -2.59 -16.33
C ILE A 116 -0.17 -3.00 -16.35
N LYS A 117 -1.04 -2.00 -16.52
CA LYS A 117 -2.49 -2.23 -16.62
C LYS A 117 -2.76 -2.87 -17.96
N ILE A 118 -3.48 -3.99 -17.97
CA ILE A 118 -3.83 -4.71 -19.20
C ILE A 118 -5.34 -4.74 -19.45
N THR A 119 -5.70 -4.84 -20.72
CA THR A 119 -7.07 -5.12 -21.17
C THR A 119 -7.42 -6.60 -20.95
N LYS A 120 -8.68 -6.97 -21.16
CA LYS A 120 -9.11 -8.39 -21.17
C LYS A 120 -8.36 -9.26 -22.19
N LYS A 121 -7.73 -8.63 -23.20
CA LYS A 121 -6.93 -9.31 -24.24
C LYS A 121 -5.44 -9.39 -23.89
N GLY A 122 -5.02 -8.99 -22.69
CA GLY A 122 -3.62 -8.99 -22.27
C GLY A 122 -2.77 -7.84 -22.82
N LEU A 123 -3.33 -6.96 -23.65
CA LEU A 123 -2.63 -5.80 -24.20
C LEU A 123 -2.58 -4.64 -23.19
N PRO A 124 -1.53 -3.79 -23.20
CA PRO A 124 -1.48 -2.59 -22.36
C PRO A 124 -2.74 -1.73 -22.51
N ALA A 125 -3.38 -1.43 -21.38
CA ALA A 125 -4.55 -0.57 -21.31
C ALA A 125 -4.14 0.89 -21.49
N LEU A 126 -4.97 1.66 -22.20
CA LEU A 126 -4.78 3.10 -22.33
C LEU A 126 -5.44 3.80 -21.14
N GLY A 127 -4.63 4.48 -20.32
CA GLY A 127 -5.13 5.30 -19.23
C GLY A 127 -5.06 6.79 -19.52
N THR A 128 -5.43 7.55 -18.49
CA THR A 128 -5.43 9.01 -18.50
C THR A 128 -4.05 9.53 -18.18
N GLY A 129 -3.45 10.32 -19.07
CA GLY A 129 -2.23 11.06 -18.83
C GLY A 129 -2.23 12.36 -19.63
N PHE A 130 -1.45 13.34 -19.18
CA PHE A 130 -1.42 14.68 -19.75
C PHE A 130 -0.50 14.80 -20.98
N TYR A 131 0.63 14.10 -20.98
CA TYR A 131 1.60 14.10 -22.08
C TYR A 131 1.52 12.82 -22.90
N THR A 132 1.70 11.66 -22.26
CA THR A 132 1.49 10.33 -22.86
C THR A 132 0.32 9.63 -22.17
N ARG A 133 -0.23 8.57 -22.79
CA ARG A 133 -1.26 7.74 -22.16
C ARG A 133 -0.63 6.95 -21.01
N ALA A 134 -0.95 7.31 -19.78
CA ALA A 134 -0.44 6.59 -18.61
C ALA A 134 -1.04 5.17 -18.56
N ASN A 135 -0.18 4.16 -18.58
CA ASN A 135 -0.56 2.75 -18.65
C ASN A 135 0.02 1.90 -17.50
N SER A 136 0.88 2.49 -16.65
CA SER A 136 1.44 1.80 -15.49
C SER A 136 1.38 2.60 -14.19
N GLU A 137 1.55 1.89 -13.06
CA GLU A 137 1.70 2.45 -11.72
C GLU A 137 2.90 1.79 -11.01
N PRO A 138 3.89 2.58 -10.55
CA PRO A 138 5.04 2.03 -9.84
C PRO A 138 4.76 1.82 -8.34
N CYS A 139 5.32 0.74 -7.79
CA CYS A 139 5.52 0.50 -6.37
C CYS A 139 7.02 0.61 -6.08
N LEU A 140 7.45 1.62 -5.33
CA LEU A 140 8.86 1.89 -5.07
C LEU A 140 9.32 1.21 -3.78
N LEU A 141 10.54 0.66 -3.80
CA LEU A 141 11.21 0.08 -2.65
C LEU A 141 12.11 1.11 -1.98
N ALA A 142 11.99 1.21 -0.66
CA ALA A 142 12.88 1.96 0.20
C ALA A 142 13.29 1.12 1.41
N THR A 143 14.38 1.49 2.07
CA THR A 143 14.85 0.77 3.26
C THR A 143 15.17 1.72 4.41
N ARG A 144 14.85 1.28 5.61
CA ARG A 144 15.40 1.80 6.87
C ARG A 144 16.41 0.79 7.40
N GLY A 145 17.55 1.25 7.89
CA GLY A 145 18.61 0.36 8.37
C GLY A 145 19.21 -0.50 7.25
N LYS A 146 19.45 -1.77 7.55
CA LYS A 146 19.97 -2.76 6.59
C LYS A 146 18.83 -3.31 5.70
N PRO A 147 19.08 -3.54 4.41
CA PRO A 147 18.10 -4.23 3.56
C PRO A 147 17.78 -5.63 4.09
N LEU A 148 16.51 -6.00 4.06
CA LEU A 148 16.09 -7.37 4.38
C LEU A 148 16.67 -8.36 3.36
N LYS A 149 16.96 -9.58 3.83
CA LYS A 149 17.42 -10.66 2.96
C LYS A 149 16.29 -11.09 2.03
N ARG A 150 16.58 -11.17 0.73
CA ARG A 150 15.68 -11.79 -0.25
C ARG A 150 15.61 -13.30 0.01
N PHE A 151 14.41 -13.78 0.29
CA PHE A 151 14.07 -15.19 0.41
C PHE A 151 13.95 -15.83 -0.98
N ASP A 152 13.20 -15.20 -1.89
CA ASP A 152 13.10 -15.58 -3.30
C ASP A 152 13.76 -14.50 -4.18
N ARG A 153 14.70 -14.90 -5.04
CA ARG A 153 15.41 -13.98 -5.97
C ARG A 153 14.81 -13.97 -7.37
N GLY A 154 13.88 -14.87 -7.68
CA GLY A 154 13.24 -15.03 -9.00
C GLY A 154 12.00 -14.15 -9.18
N ILE A 155 11.72 -13.24 -8.25
CA ILE A 155 10.55 -12.36 -8.33
C ILE A 155 10.75 -11.31 -9.43
N SER A 156 9.89 -11.35 -10.44
CA SER A 156 9.85 -10.35 -11.51
C SER A 156 9.32 -9.00 -11.00
N GLN A 157 9.80 -7.91 -11.60
CA GLN A 157 9.34 -6.55 -11.31
C GLN A 157 7.99 -6.24 -11.98
N ILE A 158 7.78 -6.74 -13.20
CA ILE A 158 6.58 -6.39 -13.99
C ILE A 158 5.37 -7.17 -13.50
N ILE A 159 4.29 -6.46 -13.16
CA ILE A 159 2.98 -7.05 -12.88
C ILE A 159 2.06 -6.67 -14.04
N MET A 160 1.54 -7.66 -14.77
CA MET A 160 0.56 -7.45 -15.84
C MET A 160 -0.82 -7.86 -15.34
N ALA A 161 -1.63 -6.90 -14.90
CA ALA A 161 -2.94 -7.20 -14.33
C ALA A 161 -4.01 -6.18 -14.79
N PRO A 162 -5.27 -6.60 -14.96
CA PRO A 162 -6.33 -5.69 -15.33
C PRO A 162 -6.66 -4.74 -14.17
N ARG A 163 -7.15 -3.53 -14.50
CA ARG A 163 -7.72 -2.63 -13.50
C ARG A 163 -8.96 -3.27 -12.88
N ARG A 164 -9.09 -3.17 -11.57
CA ARG A 164 -10.26 -3.61 -10.81
C ARG A 164 -11.07 -2.40 -10.35
N ARG A 165 -11.74 -2.50 -9.20
CA ARG A 165 -12.45 -1.36 -8.58
C ARG A 165 -11.46 -0.22 -8.29
N HIS A 166 -11.98 1.01 -8.13
CA HIS A 166 -11.20 2.23 -8.01
C HIS A 166 -9.98 2.09 -7.07
N SER A 167 -8.80 2.40 -7.60
CA SER A 167 -7.50 2.36 -6.92
C SER A 167 -7.08 1.01 -6.29
N GLN A 168 -7.81 -0.09 -6.53
CA GLN A 168 -7.43 -1.41 -6.04
C GLN A 168 -6.17 -1.91 -6.76
N LYS A 169 -5.09 -2.06 -6.00
CA LYS A 169 -3.81 -2.59 -6.45
C LYS A 169 -3.91 -4.11 -6.70
N PRO A 170 -3.05 -4.70 -7.57
CA PRO A 170 -3.14 -6.11 -7.89
C PRO A 170 -2.73 -6.99 -6.70
N ASP A 171 -3.53 -8.02 -6.38
CA ASP A 171 -3.23 -8.96 -5.27
C ASP A 171 -1.87 -9.65 -5.44
N GLU A 172 -1.43 -9.83 -6.69
CA GLU A 172 -0.14 -10.42 -7.04
C GLU A 172 1.04 -9.67 -6.39
N ALA A 173 0.93 -8.36 -6.13
CA ALA A 173 1.99 -7.61 -5.47
C ALA A 173 2.25 -8.12 -4.06
N TYR A 174 1.20 -8.46 -3.32
CA TYR A 174 1.31 -9.00 -1.98
C TYR A 174 1.90 -10.42 -2.01
N ASP A 175 1.43 -11.28 -2.91
CA ASP A 175 1.97 -12.64 -3.09
C ASP A 175 3.47 -12.60 -3.40
N ARG A 176 3.88 -11.67 -4.28
CA ARG A 176 5.29 -11.44 -4.62
C ARG A 176 6.08 -10.89 -3.44
N ILE A 177 5.54 -10.00 -2.62
CA ILE A 177 6.19 -9.52 -1.38
C ILE A 177 6.37 -10.66 -0.38
N GLU A 178 5.33 -11.47 -0.17
CA GLU A 178 5.36 -12.62 0.74
C GLU A 178 6.41 -13.63 0.31
N ARG A 179 6.52 -13.93 -0.99
CA ARG A 179 7.59 -14.78 -1.55
C ARG A 179 8.97 -14.14 -1.45
N LEU A 180 9.09 -12.86 -1.80
CA LEU A 180 10.36 -12.13 -1.83
C LEU A 180 11.03 -12.11 -0.46
N PHE A 181 10.27 -11.96 0.62
CA PHE A 181 10.83 -11.82 1.97
C PHE A 181 10.56 -13.02 2.88
N GLY A 182 9.80 -14.02 2.43
CA GLY A 182 9.52 -15.24 3.16
C GLY A 182 8.50 -15.06 4.30
N PRO A 183 8.06 -16.14 4.95
CA PRO A 183 6.92 -16.09 5.88
C PRO A 183 7.24 -15.42 7.24
N HIS A 184 8.52 -15.38 7.65
CA HIS A 184 8.93 -14.96 9.00
C HIS A 184 9.20 -13.45 9.12
N VAL A 185 8.32 -12.63 8.55
CA VAL A 185 8.39 -11.17 8.60
C VAL A 185 7.02 -10.62 8.97
N ARG A 186 6.99 -9.57 9.79
CA ARG A 186 5.76 -8.86 10.16
C ARG A 186 5.48 -7.80 9.12
N ARG A 187 4.22 -7.75 8.66
CA ARG A 187 3.80 -6.91 7.55
C ARG A 187 2.67 -5.98 7.96
N LEU A 188 2.80 -4.72 7.59
CA LEU A 188 1.77 -3.71 7.76
C LEU A 188 1.40 -3.15 6.39
N GLU A 189 0.11 -3.05 6.11
CA GLU A 189 -0.43 -2.27 5.00
C GLU A 189 -1.14 -1.03 5.57
N LEU A 190 -0.78 0.14 5.05
CA LEU A 190 -1.46 1.39 5.34
C LEU A 190 -2.27 1.86 4.14
N PHE A 191 -3.40 2.50 4.42
CA PHE A 191 -4.44 2.85 3.45
C PHE A 191 -5.09 1.62 2.83
N ALA A 192 -5.18 0.54 3.61
CA ALA A 192 -5.69 -0.74 3.17
C ALA A 192 -7.18 -0.66 2.82
N ARG A 193 -7.56 -1.27 1.69
CA ARG A 193 -8.96 -1.33 1.22
C ARG A 193 -9.70 -2.57 1.70
N ALA A 194 -8.99 -3.56 2.20
CA ALA A 194 -9.52 -4.81 2.71
C ALA A 194 -8.50 -5.44 3.68
N GLU A 195 -8.99 -6.31 4.56
CA GLU A 195 -8.12 -7.14 5.37
C GLU A 195 -7.45 -8.22 4.51
N ARG A 196 -6.23 -8.60 4.90
CA ARG A 196 -5.48 -9.66 4.23
C ARG A 196 -4.82 -10.58 5.26
N PRO A 197 -5.03 -11.90 5.18
CA PRO A 197 -4.35 -12.85 6.05
C PRO A 197 -2.83 -12.68 6.01
N GLY A 198 -2.19 -12.66 7.18
CA GLY A 198 -0.74 -12.45 7.31
C GLY A 198 -0.27 -11.00 7.24
N TRP A 199 -1.21 -10.04 7.11
CA TRP A 199 -0.95 -8.61 7.15
C TRP A 199 -1.74 -7.95 8.28
N THR A 200 -1.09 -7.03 8.99
CA THR A 200 -1.83 -6.02 9.75
C THR A 200 -2.26 -4.93 8.76
N THR A 201 -3.53 -4.57 8.75
CA THR A 201 -4.08 -3.60 7.79
C THR A 201 -4.70 -2.42 8.53
N VAL A 202 -4.35 -1.21 8.13
CA VAL A 202 -4.91 0.04 8.67
C VAL A 202 -5.42 0.89 7.50
N GLY A 203 -6.68 1.30 7.54
CA GLY A 203 -7.34 2.05 6.46
C GLY A 203 -8.65 2.68 6.93
N THR A 204 -9.11 3.73 6.25
CA THR A 204 -10.33 4.45 6.62
C THR A 204 -11.61 3.72 6.17
N THR A 205 -12.78 4.15 6.65
CA THR A 205 -14.07 3.56 6.22
C THR A 205 -14.33 3.79 4.73
N SER A 206 -13.93 4.96 4.21
CA SER A 206 -13.95 5.25 2.77
C SER A 206 -12.93 4.42 1.98
N ASP A 207 -11.93 3.87 2.67
CA ASP A 207 -10.99 2.91 2.10
C ASP A 207 -11.55 1.48 2.07
N ARG A 208 -12.28 1.05 3.10
CA ARG A 208 -12.77 -0.33 3.16
C ARG A 208 -13.84 -0.60 2.10
N LEU A 209 -13.60 -1.57 1.23
CA LEU A 209 -14.64 -2.11 0.35
C LEU A 209 -15.73 -2.77 1.22
N PRO A 210 -17.02 -2.67 0.85
CA PRO A 210 -18.06 -3.40 1.57
C PRO A 210 -17.70 -4.89 1.57
N ALA A 211 -17.62 -5.47 2.76
CA ALA A 211 -17.30 -6.88 2.92
C ALA A 211 -18.28 -7.71 2.07
N PRO A 212 -17.79 -8.66 1.25
CA PRO A 212 -18.67 -9.61 0.62
C PRO A 212 -19.30 -10.51 1.69
N GLY A 213 -20.51 -10.17 2.12
CA GLY A 213 -21.50 -11.08 2.73
C GLY A 213 -21.01 -12.02 3.83
N LEU A 214 -20.34 -11.53 4.87
CA LEU A 214 -20.04 -12.34 6.06
C LEU A 214 -20.57 -11.65 7.32
N SER A 215 -21.52 -12.35 7.95
CA SER A 215 -22.15 -11.99 9.21
C SER A 215 -21.13 -11.95 10.35
N ASP A 216 -21.17 -10.82 11.03
CA ASP A 216 -20.58 -10.44 12.30
C ASP A 216 -20.22 -11.60 13.25
N LYS A 217 -18.92 -11.94 13.30
CA LYS A 217 -18.19 -12.42 14.49
C LYS A 217 -16.69 -12.24 14.23
N ARG A 218 -15.98 -11.44 15.05
CA ARG A 218 -14.78 -11.86 15.82
C ARG A 218 -13.95 -10.69 16.34
N LEU A 219 -13.91 -10.59 17.67
CA LEU A 219 -12.82 -9.98 18.45
C LEU A 219 -11.90 -11.05 19.09
N ASP A 220 -12.07 -12.34 18.77
CA ASP A 220 -11.41 -13.43 19.51
C ASP A 220 -10.05 -13.91 18.93
N GLN A 221 -9.48 -13.24 17.93
CA GLN A 221 -8.22 -13.71 17.32
C GLN A 221 -6.95 -12.99 17.80
N VAL A 222 -7.05 -11.99 18.67
CA VAL A 222 -5.88 -11.22 19.11
C VAL A 222 -5.20 -11.80 20.36
N LEU A 223 -5.83 -12.75 21.07
CA LEU A 223 -5.25 -13.31 22.30
C LEU A 223 -5.30 -14.85 22.35
N GLY A 224 -4.26 -15.48 21.80
CA GLY A 224 -3.71 -16.75 22.30
C GLY A 224 -4.31 -18.07 21.81
N SER A 225 -3.54 -18.81 21.01
CA SER A 225 -3.24 -20.22 21.31
C SER A 225 -1.92 -20.63 20.64
N ARG A 226 -0.98 -21.08 21.47
CA ARG A 226 0.19 -21.83 21.03
C ARG A 226 -0.30 -23.20 20.55
N GLY A 227 -0.12 -23.51 19.28
CA GLY A 227 -0.44 -24.84 18.76
C GLY A 227 -0.35 -24.90 17.23
N ALA A 228 0.55 -25.75 16.74
CA ALA A 228 0.71 -26.27 15.38
C ALA A 228 0.08 -25.44 14.22
N GLY A 229 0.93 -24.77 13.45
CA GLY A 229 0.52 -24.15 12.19
C GLY A 229 0.00 -25.20 11.17
N PRO A 230 -1.00 -24.86 10.34
CA PRO A 230 -1.48 -25.77 9.33
C PRO A 230 -0.43 -25.98 8.24
N ALA A 231 -0.15 -27.24 7.93
CA ALA A 231 0.66 -27.63 6.78
C ALA A 231 -0.08 -27.26 5.49
N ASN A 232 0.55 -26.42 4.66
CA ASN A 232 0.01 -26.04 3.36
C ASN A 232 0.47 -27.08 2.31
N PRO A 233 -0.41 -27.88 1.68
CA PRO A 233 -0.01 -29.00 0.82
C PRO A 233 0.46 -28.62 -0.60
N GLY A 234 0.73 -27.34 -0.86
CA GLY A 234 0.84 -26.79 -2.22
C GLY A 234 2.23 -26.58 -2.82
N TRP A 235 3.33 -26.94 -2.15
CA TRP A 235 4.68 -26.75 -2.69
C TRP A 235 5.30 -28.08 -3.14
N ARG A 236 5.09 -28.45 -4.41
CA ARG A 236 6.01 -29.36 -5.10
C ARG A 236 7.06 -28.52 -5.83
N ARG A 237 8.34 -28.77 -5.53
CA ARG A 237 9.45 -28.27 -6.36
C ARG A 237 9.28 -28.86 -7.76
N GLN A 238 9.23 -28.01 -8.77
CA GLN A 238 9.55 -28.41 -10.14
C GLN A 238 10.89 -27.79 -10.48
N ASP A 239 11.95 -28.47 -10.06
CA ASP A 239 13.27 -28.35 -10.68
C ASP A 239 13.61 -29.77 -11.15
N GLU A 240 13.41 -30.05 -12.45
CA GLU A 240 14.06 -31.12 -13.22
C GLU A 240 13.60 -31.07 -14.68
N ARG A 241 14.17 -30.12 -15.44
CA ARG A 241 14.80 -30.29 -16.77
C ARG A 241 15.12 -28.95 -17.44
#